data_AF-A0A239XCS6-F1
#
_entry.id   AF-A0A239XCS6-F1
#
_cell.length_a   1.000
_cell.length_b   1.000
_cell.length_c   1.000
_cell.angle_alpha   90.00
_cell.angle_beta   90.00
_cell.angle_gamma   90.00
#
_symmetry.space_group_name_H-M   'P 1'
#
loop_
_entity.id
_entity.type
_entity.pdbx_description
1 polymer ?
#
loop_
_entity_poly.entity_id
_entity_poly.type
_entity_poly.pdbx_seq_one_letter_code
_entity_poly.pdbx_strand_id
1 'polypeptide(L)'
;MATKEEWTRLFETVVGRKPTAEEFMTAKEGGFEPSQIMSIAGFHQDQTGGANDTSAKGKVVGDDKPSVKQPAGGVSSQVPSTDQSVNGTTKSSPDFGMILAIVSLVLSLIFLLAAWLTPFAVTFLVLSVLNLIFAGVVLFLNFKKPGKILAIIATAIAGIVLLSSLGALVFHRSQDNKATTDDQKISQKLEKDTDDDSDSDDKSDDKNKEDNADDGESDSTDVNDYIDKNASFDWTEKSFTSLKFAGYDNKEGTSLKEVIKKHGKANNAEISENDMTLTYEAGSGSKRKETRLRFEKQYDGHFILTSGNAYGISETVKVNYGYKSNWTKADYDKLIEGDRETGDGGSKWTDIQKKYGDPKDAFVHLSNYGDGVSKMLSVTYSDYDADDSKLTYVALDFAEKGGEYYLVHKYSDQDND
;
A
#
# COMPACT_ATOMS: atom_id res chain seq x y z
N MET A 1 -15.17 24.73 7.60
CA MET A 1 -13.93 25.36 8.08
C MET A 1 -13.95 25.61 9.59
N ALA A 2 -13.34 24.71 10.37
CA ALA A 2 -12.98 24.97 11.76
C ALA A 2 -11.65 25.74 11.82
N THR A 3 -11.34 26.43 12.93
CA THR A 3 -9.97 26.94 13.13
C THR A 3 -8.97 25.78 13.35
N LYS A 4 -7.66 26.05 13.23
CA LYS A 4 -6.60 25.04 13.42
C LYS A 4 -6.70 24.39 14.81
N GLU A 5 -6.93 25.19 15.84
CA GLU A 5 -7.05 24.73 17.23
C GLU A 5 -8.36 23.97 17.47
N GLU A 6 -9.47 24.44 16.89
CA GLU A 6 -10.77 23.76 16.95
C GLU A 6 -10.73 22.40 16.27
N TRP A 7 -10.12 22.32 15.09
CA TRP A 7 -9.97 21.06 14.35
C TRP A 7 -9.12 20.06 15.13
N THR A 8 -8.00 20.49 15.72
CA THR A 8 -7.14 19.62 16.53
C THR A 8 -7.88 19.05 17.75
N ARG A 9 -8.67 19.89 18.44
CA ARG A 9 -9.50 19.45 19.58
C ARG A 9 -10.60 18.49 19.14
N LEU A 10 -11.22 18.76 17.99
CA LEU A 10 -12.25 17.88 17.45
C LEU A 10 -11.66 16.54 17.02
N PHE A 11 -10.48 16.55 16.40
CA PHE A 11 -9.72 15.34 16.07
C PHE A 11 -9.44 14.52 17.33
N GLU A 12 -8.91 15.14 18.40
CA GLU A 12 -8.68 14.47 19.68
C GLU A 12 -9.97 13.90 20.30
N THR A 13 -11.10 14.59 20.13
CA THR A 13 -12.40 14.12 20.64
C THR A 13 -12.94 12.92 19.85
N VAL A 14 -12.79 12.95 18.53
CA VAL A 14 -13.39 11.96 17.61
C VAL A 14 -12.52 10.72 17.47
N VAL A 15 -11.22 10.92 17.24
CA VAL A 15 -10.22 9.87 17.02
C VAL A 15 -9.70 9.34 18.35
N GLY A 16 -9.75 10.17 19.39
CA GLY A 16 -9.26 9.87 20.72
C GLY A 16 -7.79 10.23 20.95
N ARG A 17 -7.01 10.48 19.91
CA ARG A 17 -5.62 10.90 20.02
C ARG A 17 -5.41 12.21 19.28
N LYS A 18 -4.29 12.88 19.54
CA LYS A 18 -3.89 14.04 18.74
C LYS A 18 -3.53 13.60 17.31
N PRO A 19 -3.74 14.48 16.31
CA PRO A 19 -3.35 14.19 14.94
C PRO A 19 -1.84 13.99 14.82
N THR A 20 -1.42 13.10 13.94
CA THR A 20 -0.03 13.02 13.48
C THR A 20 0.35 14.30 12.72
N ALA A 21 1.65 14.52 12.50
CA ALA A 21 2.06 15.65 11.66
C ALA A 21 1.56 15.45 10.23
N GLU A 22 1.61 14.22 9.70
CA GLU A 22 1.05 13.91 8.38
C GLU A 22 -0.46 14.20 8.30
N GLU A 23 -1.27 13.70 9.25
CA GLU A 23 -2.71 13.93 9.29
C GLU A 23 -3.05 15.42 9.40
N PHE A 24 -2.28 16.14 10.20
CA PHE A 24 -2.43 17.58 10.32
C PHE A 24 -2.13 18.28 8.99
N MET A 25 -1.07 17.86 8.29
CA MET A 25 -0.71 18.42 6.98
C MET A 25 -1.78 18.10 5.92
N THR A 26 -2.32 16.88 5.90
CA THR A 26 -3.47 16.54 5.04
C THR A 26 -4.68 17.40 5.37
N ALA A 27 -4.96 17.63 6.65
CA ALA A 27 -6.03 18.53 7.08
C ALA A 27 -5.77 19.98 6.65
N LYS A 28 -4.53 20.45 6.69
CA LYS A 28 -4.14 21.78 6.19
C LYS A 28 -4.44 21.91 4.69
N GLU A 29 -4.10 20.90 3.89
CA GLU A 29 -4.42 20.87 2.45
C GLU A 29 -5.93 20.84 2.18
N GLY A 30 -6.69 20.15 3.03
CA GLY A 30 -8.15 20.09 3.01
C GLY A 30 -8.86 21.28 3.67
N GLY A 31 -8.13 22.25 4.22
CA GLY A 31 -8.69 23.43 4.87
C GLY A 31 -9.32 23.19 6.24
N PHE A 32 -8.87 22.16 6.96
CA PHE A 32 -9.34 21.76 8.30
C PHE A 32 -10.85 21.48 8.35
N GLU A 33 -11.35 20.71 7.38
CA GLU A 33 -12.76 20.32 7.39
C GLU A 33 -13.05 19.21 8.42
N PRO A 34 -13.97 19.43 9.38
CA PRO A 34 -14.34 18.46 10.40
C PRO A 34 -14.81 17.10 9.85
N SER A 35 -15.52 17.10 8.72
CA SER A 35 -16.06 15.88 8.12
C SER A 35 -14.97 14.93 7.59
N GLN A 36 -13.76 15.44 7.35
CA GLN A 36 -12.65 14.65 6.85
C GLN A 36 -11.84 14.00 7.97
N ILE A 37 -12.08 14.33 9.26
CA ILE A 37 -11.29 13.84 10.41
C ILE A 37 -11.18 12.31 10.41
N MET A 38 -12.30 11.61 10.23
CA MET A 38 -12.30 10.14 10.24
C MET A 38 -11.49 9.59 9.06
N SER A 39 -11.70 10.12 7.85
CA SER A 39 -10.96 9.68 6.67
C SER A 39 -9.46 9.97 6.77
N ILE A 40 -9.09 11.15 7.29
CA ILE A 40 -7.69 11.55 7.49
C ILE A 40 -7.03 10.65 8.52
N ALA A 41 -7.75 10.29 9.59
CA ALA A 41 -7.28 9.36 10.62
C ALA A 41 -7.24 7.89 10.16
N GLY A 42 -7.50 7.60 8.88
CA GLY A 42 -7.52 6.26 8.32
C GLY A 42 -8.78 5.45 8.63
N PHE A 43 -9.81 6.06 9.21
CA PHE A 43 -11.12 5.44 9.41
C PHE A 43 -12.02 5.70 8.19
N HIS A 44 -12.12 4.70 7.31
CA HIS A 44 -13.13 4.72 6.26
C HIS A 44 -14.49 4.35 6.85
N GLN A 45 -15.42 5.31 6.86
CA GLN A 45 -16.83 5.02 7.04
C GLN A 45 -17.50 5.25 5.68
N ASP A 46 -17.88 4.17 5.00
CA ASP A 46 -18.70 4.27 3.80
C ASP A 46 -20.07 4.82 4.18
N GLN A 47 -20.21 6.14 4.12
CA GLN A 47 -21.52 6.79 4.19
C GLN A 47 -22.11 6.88 2.79
N THR A 48 -22.92 5.88 2.46
CA THR A 48 -23.96 5.98 1.44
C THR A 48 -25.10 6.89 1.89
N GLY A 49 -25.39 7.93 1.07
CA GLY A 49 -26.66 8.69 1.01
C GLY A 49 -26.68 9.99 1.83
N GLY A 50 -26.99 11.17 1.32
CA GLY A 50 -27.40 11.62 -0.01
C GLY A 50 -28.13 12.96 0.15
N ALA A 51 -27.76 13.97 -0.63
CA ALA A 51 -28.63 15.09 -0.97
C ALA A 51 -28.17 15.70 -2.30
N ASN A 52 -29.03 15.56 -3.31
CA ASN A 52 -28.98 16.30 -4.57
C ASN A 52 -28.86 17.81 -4.30
N ASP A 53 -28.05 18.51 -5.08
CA ASP A 53 -28.68 19.44 -6.01
C ASP A 53 -27.90 19.60 -7.31
N THR A 54 -28.68 19.66 -8.38
CA THR A 54 -28.26 19.76 -9.77
C THR A 54 -28.27 21.23 -10.15
N SER A 55 -27.17 21.79 -10.69
CA SER A 55 -27.29 22.72 -11.82
C SER A 55 -25.97 23.00 -12.52
N ALA A 56 -26.06 22.96 -13.85
CA ALA A 56 -25.28 23.68 -14.85
C ALA A 56 -24.17 22.90 -15.57
N LYS A 57 -24.61 22.02 -16.48
CA LYS A 57 -23.84 21.58 -17.64
C LYS A 57 -23.99 22.59 -18.79
N GLY A 58 -22.89 23.27 -19.10
CA GLY A 58 -22.34 23.40 -20.46
C GLY A 58 -22.91 24.45 -21.42
N LYS A 59 -22.00 25.22 -22.05
CA LYS A 59 -21.87 25.20 -23.51
C LYS A 59 -20.52 25.77 -23.98
N VAL A 60 -19.83 24.99 -24.80
CA VAL A 60 -18.69 25.34 -25.66
C VAL A 60 -19.22 26.04 -26.93
N VAL A 61 -18.39 26.92 -27.51
CA VAL A 61 -18.10 27.09 -28.97
C VAL A 61 -17.82 28.57 -29.28
N GLY A 62 -16.75 28.83 -30.06
CA GLY A 62 -16.78 29.88 -31.07
C GLY A 62 -15.50 30.68 -31.23
N ASP A 63 -14.73 30.34 -32.26
CA ASP A 63 -13.70 31.16 -32.90
C ASP A 63 -14.14 32.62 -33.14
N ASP A 64 -13.21 33.57 -33.04
CA ASP A 64 -13.13 34.65 -34.02
C ASP A 64 -11.76 35.36 -34.01
N LYS A 65 -11.17 35.47 -35.20
CA LYS A 65 -10.07 36.38 -35.56
C LYS A 65 -10.45 37.09 -36.86
N PRO A 66 -10.16 38.39 -36.97
CA PRO A 66 -9.45 38.90 -38.16
C PRO A 66 -8.29 39.84 -37.75
N SER A 67 -7.06 39.72 -38.29
CA SER A 67 -6.54 40.28 -39.57
C SER A 67 -6.55 41.82 -39.62
N VAL A 68 -5.57 42.62 -40.09
CA VAL A 68 -4.27 42.56 -40.80
C VAL A 68 -3.70 44.00 -40.72
N LYS A 69 -2.36 44.21 -40.74
CA LYS A 69 -1.63 45.12 -41.67
C LYS A 69 -0.18 45.43 -41.22
N GLN A 70 0.74 45.11 -42.12
CA GLN A 70 2.13 45.55 -42.21
C GLN A 70 2.24 46.66 -43.30
N PRO A 71 3.25 47.54 -43.24
CA PRO A 71 4.22 47.69 -44.34
C PRO A 71 5.67 47.71 -43.78
N ALA A 72 6.69 47.00 -44.30
CA ALA A 72 7.37 46.98 -45.61
C ALA A 72 8.39 48.12 -45.84
N GLY A 73 9.67 47.73 -46.00
CA GLY A 73 10.86 48.52 -46.42
C GLY A 73 11.95 48.51 -45.34
N GLY A 74 13.16 47.96 -45.45
CA GLY A 74 13.99 47.52 -46.59
C GLY A 74 15.23 48.43 -46.70
N VAL A 75 16.44 47.96 -46.36
CA VAL A 75 17.75 48.24 -47.02
C VAL A 75 18.86 47.39 -46.38
N SER A 76 19.74 46.92 -47.27
CA SER A 76 20.86 45.98 -47.18
C SER A 76 22.16 46.58 -46.60
N SER A 77 23.06 45.74 -46.06
CA SER A 77 24.51 45.76 -46.39
C SER A 77 25.25 44.50 -45.90
N GLN A 78 26.13 43.97 -46.77
CA GLN A 78 26.98 42.78 -46.62
C GLN A 78 28.37 43.12 -45.98
N VAL A 79 28.79 42.33 -44.96
CA VAL A 79 30.02 41.50 -44.73
C VAL A 79 31.30 41.86 -45.57
N PRO A 80 32.58 41.83 -45.06
CA PRO A 80 33.20 40.63 -44.44
C PRO A 80 34.33 40.68 -43.38
N SER A 81 34.34 39.56 -42.61
CA SER A 81 35.43 38.70 -42.07
C SER A 81 36.49 39.21 -41.07
N THR A 82 36.61 38.54 -39.91
CA THR A 82 37.49 37.36 -39.65
C THR A 82 37.39 36.88 -38.18
N ASP A 83 37.30 35.54 -38.00
CA ASP A 83 37.72 34.64 -36.90
C ASP A 83 37.51 35.08 -35.41
N GLN A 84 36.96 34.28 -34.46
CA GLN A 84 37.08 32.84 -34.23
C GLN A 84 36.09 32.33 -33.13
N SER A 85 35.85 31.00 -33.14
CA SER A 85 35.37 30.12 -32.05
C SER A 85 33.86 30.01 -31.72
N VAL A 86 33.29 28.93 -32.27
CA VAL A 86 31.99 28.31 -31.98
C VAL A 86 32.17 27.23 -30.91
N ASN A 87 31.24 27.15 -29.95
CA ASN A 87 30.79 25.84 -29.47
C ASN A 87 29.29 25.91 -29.14
N GLY A 88 28.50 25.52 -30.14
CA GLY A 88 27.07 25.25 -30.05
C GLY A 88 26.81 23.76 -29.90
N THR A 89 25.73 23.49 -29.19
CA THR A 89 25.09 22.20 -28.89
C THR A 89 24.91 21.31 -30.14
N THR A 90 25.53 20.13 -30.16
CA THR A 90 25.19 19.08 -31.14
C THR A 90 24.08 18.19 -30.58
N LYS A 91 22.88 18.34 -31.14
CA LYS A 91 21.79 17.37 -31.05
C LYS A 91 22.15 16.18 -31.96
N SER A 92 22.56 15.06 -31.39
CA SER A 92 22.85 13.84 -32.15
C SER A 92 21.55 13.17 -32.58
N SER A 93 21.30 13.10 -33.88
CA SER A 93 20.25 12.26 -34.47
C SER A 93 20.60 10.77 -34.23
N PRO A 94 19.67 9.93 -33.77
CA PRO A 94 19.95 8.51 -33.59
C PRO A 94 20.25 7.83 -34.94
N ASP A 95 21.27 6.97 -34.96
CA ASP A 95 21.66 6.14 -36.10
C ASP A 95 20.46 5.26 -36.52
N PHE A 96 20.18 5.19 -37.82
CA PHE A 96 19.08 4.40 -38.39
C PHE A 96 19.11 2.93 -37.93
N GLY A 97 20.30 2.36 -37.72
CA GLY A 97 20.45 1.01 -37.16
C GLY A 97 19.94 0.87 -35.72
N MET A 98 20.13 1.90 -34.89
CA MET A 98 19.62 1.94 -33.52
C MET A 98 18.12 2.20 -33.48
N ILE A 99 17.61 3.07 -34.36
CA ILE A 99 16.15 3.28 -34.53
C ILE A 99 15.48 1.97 -34.94
N LEU A 100 16.04 1.24 -35.90
CA LEU A 100 15.49 -0.02 -36.38
C LEU A 100 15.48 -1.11 -35.29
N ALA A 101 16.54 -1.18 -34.48
CA ALA A 101 16.61 -2.10 -33.35
C ALA A 101 15.54 -1.77 -32.28
N ILE A 102 15.36 -0.49 -31.94
CA ILE A 102 14.33 -0.05 -30.98
C ILE A 102 12.93 -0.36 -31.51
N VAL A 103 12.65 -0.04 -32.78
CA VAL A 103 11.35 -0.33 -33.42
C VAL A 103 11.08 -1.84 -33.41
N SER A 104 12.08 -2.69 -33.70
CA SER A 104 11.92 -4.14 -33.67
C SER A 104 11.66 -4.69 -32.26
N LEU A 105 12.26 -4.08 -31.23
CA LEU A 105 12.09 -4.49 -29.83
C LEU A 105 10.70 -4.13 -29.32
N VAL A 106 10.24 -2.92 -29.63
CA VAL A 106 8.87 -2.46 -29.33
C VAL A 106 7.83 -3.33 -30.04
N LEU A 107 8.06 -3.67 -31.31
CA LEU A 107 7.16 -4.52 -32.08
C LEU A 107 7.12 -5.96 -31.54
N SER A 108 8.24 -6.48 -31.02
CA SER A 108 8.30 -7.78 -30.35
C SER A 108 7.46 -7.80 -29.07
N LEU A 109 7.49 -6.72 -28.30
CA LEU A 109 6.71 -6.58 -27.06
C LEU A 109 5.21 -6.48 -27.36
N ILE A 110 4.84 -5.75 -28.42
CA ILE A 110 3.45 -5.67 -28.90
C ILE A 110 2.94 -7.04 -29.34
N PHE A 111 3.74 -7.82 -30.08
CA PHE A 111 3.33 -9.18 -30.46
C PHE A 111 3.27 -10.16 -29.29
N LEU A 112 4.11 -10.00 -28.28
CA LEU A 112 4.04 -10.80 -27.05
C LEU A 112 2.74 -10.54 -26.27
N LEU A 113 2.31 -9.27 -26.19
CA LEU A 113 1.03 -8.90 -25.60
C LEU A 113 -0.15 -9.37 -26.47
N ALA A 114 -0.04 -9.27 -27.80
CA ALA A 114 -1.06 -9.76 -28.73
C ALA A 114 -1.22 -11.29 -28.70
N ALA A 115 -0.18 -12.04 -28.31
CA ALA A 115 -0.24 -13.49 -28.15
C ALA A 115 -1.18 -13.93 -27.02
N TRP A 116 -1.41 -13.07 -26.01
CA TRP A 116 -2.38 -13.34 -24.93
C TRP A 116 -3.84 -13.03 -25.31
N LEU A 117 -4.05 -12.23 -26.36
CA LEU A 117 -5.36 -11.70 -26.74
C LEU A 117 -5.94 -12.33 -28.01
N THR A 118 -5.22 -13.28 -28.64
CA THR A 118 -5.64 -13.88 -29.91
C THR A 118 -5.52 -15.40 -29.88
N PRO A 119 -6.40 -16.14 -30.60
CA PRO A 119 -6.35 -17.61 -30.67
C PRO A 119 -5.12 -18.14 -31.45
N PHE A 120 -4.30 -17.26 -32.00
CA PHE A 120 -3.09 -17.57 -32.76
C PHE A 120 -1.81 -17.37 -31.92
N ALA A 121 -1.87 -17.60 -30.61
CA ALA A 121 -0.77 -17.37 -29.66
C ALA A 121 0.58 -17.96 -30.13
N VAL A 122 0.56 -19.15 -30.74
CA VAL A 122 1.76 -19.82 -31.25
C VAL A 122 2.41 -19.05 -32.42
N THR A 123 1.64 -18.46 -33.33
CA THR A 123 2.20 -17.72 -34.47
C THR A 123 2.85 -16.41 -34.02
N PHE A 124 2.23 -15.70 -33.07
CA PHE A 124 2.79 -14.48 -32.50
C PHE A 124 4.03 -14.76 -31.64
N LEU A 125 4.07 -15.89 -30.94
CA LEU A 125 5.24 -16.35 -30.20
C LEU A 125 6.41 -16.64 -31.14
N VAL A 126 6.18 -17.35 -32.25
CA VAL A 126 7.22 -17.61 -33.26
C VAL A 126 7.70 -16.30 -33.91
N LEU A 127 6.80 -15.37 -34.23
CA LEU A 127 7.17 -14.05 -34.77
C LEU A 127 7.99 -13.23 -33.77
N SER A 128 7.66 -13.28 -32.48
CA SER A 128 8.39 -12.58 -31.42
C SER A 128 9.82 -13.11 -31.32
N VAL A 129 10.00 -14.44 -31.33
CA VAL A 129 11.32 -15.07 -31.31
C VAL A 129 12.14 -14.74 -32.56
N LEU A 130 11.55 -14.75 -33.76
CA LEU A 130 12.26 -14.35 -34.98
C LEU A 130 12.72 -12.88 -34.94
N ASN A 131 11.88 -11.97 -34.44
CA ASN A 131 12.24 -10.56 -34.32
C ASN A 131 13.32 -10.32 -33.28
N LEU A 132 13.31 -11.07 -32.17
CA LEU A 132 14.36 -11.01 -31.15
C LEU A 132 15.72 -11.49 -31.71
N ILE A 133 15.71 -12.56 -32.52
CA ILE A 133 16.91 -13.06 -33.21
C ILE A 133 17.42 -12.02 -34.21
N PHE A 134 16.53 -11.42 -35.00
CA PHE A 134 16.91 -10.35 -35.94
C PHE A 134 17.51 -9.13 -35.23
N ALA A 135 16.90 -8.68 -34.13
CA ALA A 135 17.41 -7.60 -33.30
C ALA A 135 18.80 -7.94 -32.74
N GLY A 136 19.00 -9.17 -32.25
CA GLY A 136 20.29 -9.66 -31.77
C GLY A 136 21.38 -9.66 -32.85
N VAL A 137 21.05 -10.08 -34.09
CA VAL A 137 21.98 -10.07 -35.22
C VAL A 137 22.34 -8.64 -35.66
N VAL A 138 21.38 -7.73 -35.71
CA VAL A 138 21.62 -6.31 -36.03
C VAL A 138 22.49 -5.63 -34.96
N LEU A 139 22.26 -5.97 -33.68
CA LEU A 139 23.08 -5.49 -32.58
C LEU A 139 24.50 -6.06 -32.67
N PHE A 140 24.64 -7.36 -32.97
CA PHE A 140 25.92 -8.06 -33.15
C PHE A 140 26.78 -7.45 -34.27
N LEU A 141 26.17 -7.11 -35.40
CA LEU A 141 26.86 -6.49 -36.53
C LEU A 141 27.33 -5.05 -36.24
N ASN A 142 26.78 -4.40 -35.21
CA ASN A 142 27.17 -3.05 -34.80
C ASN A 142 28.35 -3.02 -33.79
N PHE A 143 28.89 -4.19 -33.39
CA PHE A 143 30.05 -4.32 -32.49
C PHE A 143 31.40 -4.18 -33.18
N LYS A 144 31.61 -3.07 -33.90
CA LYS A 144 32.97 -2.64 -34.27
C LYS A 144 33.41 -1.38 -33.53
N LYS A 145 33.17 -1.29 -32.21
CA LYS A 145 33.98 -0.47 -31.28
C LYS A 145 34.03 -1.10 -29.88
N PRO A 146 35.21 -1.19 -29.24
CA PRO A 146 35.37 -1.88 -27.96
C PRO A 146 34.98 -0.96 -26.81
N GLY A 147 34.09 -1.47 -25.94
CA GLY A 147 33.84 -0.89 -24.62
C GLY A 147 32.37 -0.90 -24.25
N LYS A 148 31.89 -2.05 -23.72
CA LYS A 148 30.98 -2.17 -22.55
C LYS A 148 30.44 -3.61 -22.45
N ILE A 149 30.84 -4.30 -21.38
CA ILE A 149 30.54 -5.70 -21.03
C ILE A 149 29.12 -5.89 -20.44
N LEU A 150 28.39 -4.80 -20.18
CA LEU A 150 27.11 -4.85 -19.45
C LEU A 150 25.95 -5.49 -20.24
N ALA A 151 26.00 -5.47 -21.58
CA ALA A 151 24.94 -6.07 -22.41
C ALA A 151 24.97 -7.60 -22.37
N ILE A 152 26.16 -8.23 -22.29
CA ILE A 152 26.31 -9.69 -22.36
C ILE A 152 25.74 -10.38 -21.11
N ILE A 153 25.88 -9.77 -19.92
CA ILE A 153 25.41 -10.33 -18.66
C ILE A 153 23.89 -10.17 -18.51
N ALA A 154 23.30 -9.07 -19.00
CA ALA A 154 21.85 -8.89 -19.00
C ALA A 154 21.14 -9.82 -20.00
N THR A 155 21.74 -10.08 -21.18
CA THR A 155 21.18 -11.01 -22.17
C THR A 155 21.31 -12.48 -21.75
N ALA A 156 22.37 -12.84 -21.01
CA ALA A 156 22.53 -14.18 -20.44
C ALA A 156 21.52 -14.46 -19.31
N ILE A 157 21.19 -13.47 -18.48
CA ILE A 157 20.26 -13.62 -17.36
C ILE A 157 18.79 -13.63 -17.83
N ALA A 158 18.42 -12.81 -18.82
CA ALA A 158 17.07 -12.86 -19.40
C ALA A 158 16.81 -14.16 -20.20
N GLY A 159 17.85 -14.74 -20.82
CA GLY A 159 17.75 -16.04 -21.50
C GLY A 159 17.52 -17.22 -20.55
N ILE A 160 18.04 -17.16 -19.32
CA ILE A 160 17.84 -18.19 -18.28
C ILE A 160 16.41 -18.13 -17.70
N VAL A 161 15.81 -16.93 -17.58
CA VAL A 161 14.40 -16.76 -17.15
C VAL A 161 13.41 -17.23 -18.23
N LEU A 162 13.80 -17.16 -19.51
CA LEU A 162 13.02 -17.70 -20.62
C LEU A 162 13.04 -19.25 -20.66
N LEU A 163 14.14 -19.89 -20.25
CA LEU A 163 14.26 -21.37 -20.22
C LEU A 163 13.49 -22.01 -19.05
N SER A 164 13.34 -21.34 -17.91
CA SER A 164 12.54 -21.82 -16.78
C SER A 164 11.03 -21.71 -17.02
N SER A 165 10.58 -20.74 -17.83
CA SER A 165 9.19 -20.63 -18.27
C SER A 165 8.76 -21.73 -19.26
N LEU A 166 9.66 -22.18 -20.16
CA LEU A 166 9.41 -23.36 -21.00
C LEU A 166 9.28 -24.66 -20.18
N GLY A 167 9.86 -24.72 -18.97
CA GLY A 167 9.69 -25.84 -18.03
C GLY A 167 8.26 -26.00 -17.50
N ALA A 168 7.54 -24.89 -17.27
CA ALA A 168 6.15 -24.90 -16.83
C ALA A 168 5.19 -25.44 -17.92
N LEU A 169 5.52 -25.20 -19.20
CA LEU A 169 4.76 -25.73 -20.34
C LEU A 169 4.94 -27.25 -20.52
N VAL A 170 6.13 -27.80 -20.22
CA VAL A 170 6.38 -29.26 -20.21
C VAL A 170 5.73 -29.93 -18.99
N PHE A 171 5.64 -29.22 -17.85
CA PHE A 171 4.99 -29.72 -16.63
C PHE A 171 3.47 -29.82 -16.73
N HIS A 172 2.80 -28.88 -17.43
CA HIS A 172 1.37 -29.00 -17.74
C HIS A 172 1.07 -30.22 -18.65
N ARG A 173 1.93 -30.50 -19.64
CA ARG A 173 1.80 -31.70 -20.48
C ARG A 173 2.06 -33.02 -19.72
N SER A 174 2.69 -32.97 -18.54
CA SER A 174 2.87 -34.12 -17.64
C SER A 174 1.67 -34.36 -16.72
N GLN A 175 0.77 -33.38 -16.53
CA GLN A 175 -0.48 -33.56 -15.79
C GLN A 175 -1.61 -34.10 -16.68
N ASP A 176 -1.62 -33.78 -17.98
CA ASP A 176 -2.62 -34.33 -18.92
C ASP A 176 -2.55 -35.87 -19.06
N ASN A 177 -1.39 -36.48 -18.79
CA ASN A 177 -1.23 -37.95 -18.80
C ASN A 177 -1.65 -38.64 -17.48
N LYS A 178 -2.07 -37.91 -16.45
CA LYS A 178 -2.60 -38.47 -15.19
C LYS A 178 -4.13 -38.45 -15.08
N ALA A 179 -4.84 -37.92 -16.09
CA ALA A 179 -6.29 -37.88 -16.15
C ALA A 179 -6.94 -39.17 -16.72
N THR A 180 -6.30 -40.33 -16.57
CA THR A 180 -6.85 -41.61 -17.06
C THR A 180 -6.62 -42.73 -16.05
N THR A 181 -7.12 -42.59 -14.82
CA THR A 181 -7.21 -43.72 -13.87
C THR A 181 -8.44 -43.69 -12.94
N ASP A 182 -9.19 -42.59 -12.81
CA ASP A 182 -10.28 -42.51 -11.80
C ASP A 182 -11.72 -42.73 -12.32
N ASP A 183 -11.91 -43.14 -13.58
CA ASP A 183 -13.25 -43.35 -14.16
C ASP A 183 -13.88 -44.74 -13.90
N GLN A 184 -13.40 -45.51 -12.92
CA GLN A 184 -13.88 -46.88 -12.71
C GLN A 184 -14.43 -47.24 -11.33
N LYS A 185 -14.94 -46.28 -10.55
CA LYS A 185 -15.57 -46.60 -9.26
C LYS A 185 -16.83 -45.82 -8.91
N ILE A 186 -17.70 -45.54 -9.87
CA ILE A 186 -19.08 -45.08 -9.57
C ILE A 186 -20.05 -45.78 -10.52
N SER A 187 -20.25 -47.08 -10.35
CA SER A 187 -21.40 -47.81 -10.91
C SER A 187 -21.50 -49.18 -10.24
N GLN A 188 -21.88 -49.21 -8.96
CA GLN A 188 -22.50 -50.39 -8.33
C GLN A 188 -22.96 -50.05 -6.91
N LYS A 189 -24.18 -49.50 -6.79
CA LYS A 189 -25.15 -49.82 -5.72
C LYS A 189 -26.41 -48.99 -5.93
N LEU A 190 -27.29 -49.49 -6.78
CA LEU A 190 -28.72 -49.31 -6.62
C LEU A 190 -29.35 -50.70 -6.46
N GLU A 191 -30.40 -50.75 -5.64
CA GLU A 191 -31.31 -51.86 -5.35
C GLU A 191 -30.85 -52.89 -4.31
N LYS A 192 -31.44 -52.81 -3.09
CA LYS A 192 -32.64 -53.63 -2.79
C LYS A 192 -33.30 -53.21 -1.46
N ASP A 193 -34.63 -53.23 -1.51
CA ASP A 193 -35.68 -53.03 -0.48
C ASP A 193 -35.36 -53.68 0.89
N THR A 194 -35.96 -53.32 2.04
CA THR A 194 -37.41 -53.34 2.36
C THR A 194 -37.64 -52.74 3.77
N ASP A 195 -38.80 -52.09 3.94
CA ASP A 195 -39.74 -51.98 5.08
C ASP A 195 -39.23 -51.98 6.55
N ASP A 196 -39.63 -50.99 7.35
CA ASP A 196 -40.67 -51.13 8.40
C ASP A 196 -40.90 -49.79 9.17
N ASP A 197 -42.15 -49.58 9.60
CA ASP A 197 -42.71 -48.42 10.30
C ASP A 197 -42.14 -48.20 11.72
N SER A 198 -42.11 -46.95 12.21
CA SER A 198 -42.82 -46.53 13.44
C SER A 198 -42.47 -45.11 13.91
N ASP A 199 -43.51 -44.44 14.41
CA ASP A 199 -43.65 -43.09 14.96
C ASP A 199 -42.79 -42.69 16.19
N SER A 200 -42.73 -41.36 16.35
CA SER A 200 -42.70 -40.53 17.58
C SER A 200 -41.43 -40.31 18.41
N ASP A 201 -41.21 -39.01 18.63
CA ASP A 201 -40.70 -38.31 19.82
C ASP A 201 -39.25 -38.59 20.30
N ASP A 202 -38.39 -37.56 20.29
CA ASP A 202 -38.03 -36.86 21.53
C ASP A 202 -37.19 -35.59 21.26
N LYS A 203 -37.28 -34.68 22.23
CA LYS A 203 -36.71 -33.34 22.31
C LYS A 203 -35.17 -33.34 22.42
N SER A 204 -34.62 -32.17 22.04
CA SER A 204 -33.44 -31.48 22.59
C SER A 204 -32.41 -32.32 23.37
N ASP A 205 -31.16 -32.32 22.91
CA ASP A 205 -30.04 -32.12 23.82
C ASP A 205 -28.79 -31.57 23.12
N ASP A 206 -28.37 -30.44 23.67
CA ASP A 206 -27.05 -29.83 23.65
C ASP A 206 -25.93 -30.87 23.83
N LYS A 207 -25.06 -31.00 22.82
CA LYS A 207 -23.71 -31.54 22.99
C LYS A 207 -22.72 -30.79 22.10
N ASN A 208 -22.20 -29.72 22.68
CA ASN A 208 -20.78 -29.40 22.74
C ASN A 208 -19.88 -30.51 22.13
N LYS A 209 -19.39 -30.28 20.91
CA LYS A 209 -18.40 -31.12 20.25
C LYS A 209 -17.18 -30.28 19.89
N GLU A 210 -16.40 -29.95 20.91
CA GLU A 210 -14.98 -29.63 20.75
C GLU A 210 -14.25 -30.92 20.40
N ASP A 211 -14.27 -31.31 19.12
CA ASP A 211 -13.36 -32.33 18.59
C ASP A 211 -12.50 -31.71 17.50
N ASN A 212 -11.20 -31.65 17.83
CA ASN A 212 -10.10 -31.32 16.95
C ASN A 212 -10.07 -32.29 15.75
N ALA A 213 -10.43 -31.79 14.58
CA ALA A 213 -9.83 -32.15 13.31
C ALA A 213 -9.82 -30.90 12.45
N ASP A 214 -8.70 -30.62 11.80
CA ASP A 214 -8.70 -29.78 10.62
C ASP A 214 -9.48 -30.56 9.55
N ASP A 215 -10.79 -30.32 9.49
CA ASP A 215 -11.73 -31.03 8.63
C ASP A 215 -11.63 -30.59 7.16
N GLY A 216 -10.71 -29.67 6.84
CA GLY A 216 -10.61 -29.07 5.52
C GLY A 216 -11.89 -28.33 5.12
N GLU A 217 -12.76 -28.02 6.09
CA GLU A 217 -13.96 -27.26 5.88
C GLU A 217 -13.61 -25.78 5.73
N SER A 218 -14.17 -25.14 4.70
CA SER A 218 -13.95 -23.72 4.42
C SER A 218 -14.32 -22.86 5.61
N ASP A 219 -13.58 -21.77 5.83
CA ASP A 219 -13.93 -20.79 6.85
C ASP A 219 -15.32 -20.18 6.60
N SER A 220 -16.07 -19.95 7.69
CA SER A 220 -17.39 -19.33 7.62
C SER A 220 -17.32 -17.93 7.02
N THR A 221 -18.36 -17.56 6.28
CA THR A 221 -18.56 -16.20 5.76
C THR A 221 -19.58 -15.40 6.58
N ASP A 222 -20.10 -15.95 7.68
CA ASP A 222 -20.95 -15.18 8.60
C ASP A 222 -20.07 -14.41 9.59
N VAL A 223 -20.16 -13.07 9.56
CA VAL A 223 -19.40 -12.20 10.46
C VAL A 223 -19.69 -12.47 11.93
N ASN A 224 -20.89 -12.95 12.28
CA ASN A 224 -21.28 -13.22 13.66
C ASN A 224 -20.48 -14.37 14.29
N ASP A 225 -19.89 -15.25 13.47
CA ASP A 225 -19.03 -16.32 13.95
C ASP A 225 -17.73 -15.77 14.56
N TYR A 226 -17.32 -14.56 14.14
CA TYR A 226 -16.05 -13.94 14.53
C TYR A 226 -16.19 -12.75 15.48
N ILE A 227 -17.42 -12.38 15.86
CA ILE A 227 -17.68 -11.21 16.71
C ILE A 227 -17.99 -11.63 18.16
N ASP A 228 -17.31 -10.97 19.09
CA ASP A 228 -17.72 -10.82 20.49
C ASP A 228 -17.57 -9.34 20.87
N LYS A 229 -18.69 -8.65 21.06
CA LYS A 229 -18.71 -7.22 21.39
C LYS A 229 -17.99 -6.91 22.70
N ASN A 230 -17.88 -7.88 23.60
CA ASN A 230 -17.20 -7.75 24.88
C ASN A 230 -15.82 -8.42 24.89
N ALA A 231 -15.25 -8.71 23.71
CA ALA A 231 -13.93 -9.31 23.57
C ALA A 231 -12.88 -8.53 24.38
N SER A 232 -12.08 -9.27 25.13
CA SER A 232 -10.94 -8.71 25.86
C SER A 232 -9.79 -8.42 24.90
N PHE A 233 -9.16 -7.26 25.04
CA PHE A 233 -8.00 -6.89 24.23
C PHE A 233 -6.70 -7.40 24.85
N ASP A 234 -6.04 -8.35 24.19
CA ASP A 234 -4.79 -9.00 24.63
C ASP A 234 -3.60 -8.76 23.68
N TRP A 235 -3.80 -7.95 22.64
CA TRP A 235 -2.78 -7.68 21.62
C TRP A 235 -1.58 -6.94 22.19
N THR A 236 -0.40 -7.40 21.79
CA THR A 236 0.91 -6.81 22.12
C THR A 236 1.71 -6.60 20.84
N GLU A 237 2.68 -5.67 20.86
CA GLU A 237 3.60 -5.51 19.73
C GLU A 237 4.24 -6.86 19.32
N LYS A 238 4.59 -7.70 20.29
CA LYS A 238 5.14 -9.04 20.04
C LYS A 238 4.14 -9.98 19.35
N SER A 239 2.87 -9.97 19.74
CA SER A 239 1.87 -10.84 19.10
C SER A 239 1.59 -10.38 17.67
N PHE A 240 1.47 -9.08 17.43
CA PHE A 240 1.28 -8.51 16.10
C PHE A 240 2.47 -8.80 15.17
N THR A 241 3.70 -8.52 15.62
CA THR A 241 4.93 -8.75 14.83
C THR A 241 5.23 -10.23 14.57
N SER A 242 4.60 -11.15 15.32
CA SER A 242 4.73 -12.60 15.10
C SER A 242 3.84 -13.15 14.00
N LEU A 243 2.86 -12.37 13.53
CA LEU A 243 1.97 -12.78 12.45
C LEU A 243 2.71 -12.81 11.11
N LYS A 244 2.30 -13.74 10.25
CA LYS A 244 2.76 -13.82 8.86
C LYS A 244 1.73 -13.17 7.97
N PHE A 245 2.14 -12.17 7.21
CA PHE A 245 1.27 -11.43 6.29
C PHE A 245 1.61 -11.86 4.86
N ALA A 246 0.61 -12.31 4.11
CA ALA A 246 0.80 -12.70 2.71
C ALA A 246 1.07 -11.49 1.79
N GLY A 247 0.64 -10.29 2.21
CA GLY A 247 0.67 -9.12 1.33
C GLY A 247 -0.08 -9.34 0.03
N TYR A 248 0.42 -8.77 -1.06
CA TYR A 248 -0.20 -8.88 -2.38
C TYR A 248 0.03 -10.23 -3.08
N ASP A 249 0.94 -11.07 -2.59
CA ASP A 249 1.21 -12.36 -3.22
C ASP A 249 0.16 -13.42 -2.88
N ASN A 250 -0.54 -13.24 -1.75
CA ASN A 250 -1.62 -14.09 -1.25
C ASN A 250 -1.22 -15.58 -1.13
N LYS A 251 0.05 -15.89 -0.85
CA LYS A 251 0.51 -17.29 -0.83
C LYS A 251 0.60 -17.88 0.57
N GLU A 252 1.13 -17.14 1.53
CA GLU A 252 1.44 -17.69 2.84
C GLU A 252 1.17 -16.70 3.98
N GLY A 253 -0.09 -16.48 4.33
CA GLY A 253 -0.50 -15.69 5.49
C GLY A 253 -0.89 -16.56 6.69
N THR A 254 -0.85 -15.99 7.90
CA THR A 254 -1.46 -16.62 9.09
C THR A 254 -2.95 -16.84 8.83
N SER A 255 -3.47 -18.03 9.12
CA SER A 255 -4.88 -18.34 8.90
C SER A 255 -5.78 -17.60 9.89
N LEU A 256 -7.01 -17.30 9.47
CA LEU A 256 -8.04 -16.74 10.34
C LEU A 256 -8.25 -17.60 11.59
N LYS A 257 -8.37 -18.92 11.41
CA LYS A 257 -8.57 -19.89 12.49
C LYS A 257 -7.45 -19.82 13.54
N GLU A 258 -6.19 -19.65 13.11
CA GLU A 258 -5.07 -19.45 14.04
C GLU A 258 -5.17 -18.14 14.83
N VAL A 259 -5.58 -17.04 14.18
CA VAL A 259 -5.78 -15.76 14.86
C VAL A 259 -6.89 -15.87 15.90
N ILE A 260 -8.07 -16.39 15.53
CA ILE A 260 -9.20 -16.58 16.44
C ILE A 260 -8.84 -17.53 17.59
N LYS A 261 -8.11 -18.62 17.31
CA LYS A 261 -7.67 -19.56 18.35
C LYS A 261 -6.76 -18.90 19.39
N LYS A 262 -5.92 -17.96 18.96
CA LYS A 262 -4.91 -17.32 19.81
C LYS A 262 -5.43 -16.08 20.54
N HIS A 263 -6.22 -15.27 19.85
CA HIS A 263 -6.66 -13.94 20.31
C HIS A 263 -8.17 -13.85 20.55
N GLY A 264 -8.91 -14.94 20.31
CA GLY A 264 -10.36 -14.96 20.42
C GLY A 264 -11.06 -14.19 19.30
N LYS A 265 -12.37 -14.03 19.47
CA LYS A 265 -13.23 -13.26 18.57
C LYS A 265 -12.91 -11.76 18.67
N ALA A 266 -13.16 -11.05 17.58
CA ALA A 266 -12.94 -9.61 17.49
C ALA A 266 -14.15 -8.82 18.01
N ASN A 267 -13.95 -7.55 18.38
CA ASN A 267 -15.06 -6.66 18.76
C ASN A 267 -15.99 -6.36 17.58
N ASN A 268 -15.42 -6.33 16.37
CA ASN A 268 -16.15 -6.13 15.13
C ASN A 268 -15.53 -6.96 14.00
N ALA A 269 -16.37 -7.39 13.05
CA ALA A 269 -15.94 -8.04 11.82
C ALA A 269 -16.75 -7.51 10.64
N GLU A 270 -16.07 -7.32 9.51
CA GLU A 270 -16.64 -6.88 8.24
C GLU A 270 -16.27 -7.91 7.17
N ILE A 271 -17.19 -8.26 6.28
CA ILE A 271 -16.92 -9.15 5.16
C ILE A 271 -17.45 -8.56 3.85
N SER A 272 -16.68 -8.66 2.79
CA SER A 272 -17.03 -8.23 1.44
C SER A 272 -16.48 -9.23 0.44
N GLU A 273 -17.36 -10.03 -0.17
CA GLU A 273 -17.04 -11.11 -1.14
C GLU A 273 -15.88 -12.02 -0.72
N ASN A 274 -14.63 -11.59 -0.97
CA ASN A 274 -13.41 -12.32 -0.67
C ASN A 274 -12.57 -11.70 0.45
N ASP A 275 -12.86 -10.49 0.90
CA ASP A 275 -12.15 -9.82 1.96
C ASP A 275 -12.90 -9.91 3.30
N MET A 276 -12.17 -10.15 4.38
CA MET A 276 -12.68 -10.00 5.74
C MET A 276 -11.76 -9.09 6.55
N THR A 277 -12.35 -8.24 7.39
CA THR A 277 -11.59 -7.47 8.36
C THR A 277 -12.06 -7.78 9.77
N LEU A 278 -11.12 -8.13 10.65
CA LEU A 278 -11.34 -8.22 12.10
C LEU A 278 -10.80 -6.98 12.78
N THR A 279 -11.57 -6.38 13.69
CA THR A 279 -11.15 -5.23 14.50
C THR A 279 -11.26 -5.58 15.98
N TYR A 280 -10.11 -5.61 16.65
CA TYR A 280 -9.97 -5.74 18.09
C TYR A 280 -9.72 -4.35 18.65
N GLU A 281 -10.47 -3.93 19.66
CA GLU A 281 -10.35 -2.60 20.25
C GLU A 281 -10.56 -2.60 21.76
N ALA A 282 -9.88 -1.68 22.45
CA ALA A 282 -10.11 -1.41 23.86
C ALA A 282 -9.77 0.04 24.21
N GLY A 283 -10.36 0.50 25.33
CA GLY A 283 -10.18 1.86 25.79
C GLY A 283 -10.89 2.88 24.90
N SER A 284 -10.70 4.15 25.23
CA SER A 284 -11.27 5.28 24.50
C SER A 284 -10.34 6.49 24.66
N GLY A 285 -10.54 7.51 23.81
CA GLY A 285 -9.68 8.69 23.88
C GLY A 285 -8.22 8.32 23.66
N SER A 286 -7.32 8.93 24.44
CA SER A 286 -5.87 8.77 24.31
C SER A 286 -5.36 7.43 24.82
N LYS A 287 -6.28 6.59 25.34
CA LYS A 287 -6.02 5.22 25.78
C LYS A 287 -6.57 4.18 24.80
N ARG A 288 -7.09 4.61 23.64
CA ARG A 288 -7.59 3.70 22.61
C ARG A 288 -6.44 2.79 22.15
N LYS A 289 -6.73 1.50 22.13
CA LYS A 289 -5.89 0.45 21.57
C LYS A 289 -6.68 -0.23 20.47
N GLU A 290 -6.03 -0.53 19.37
CA GLU A 290 -6.68 -1.18 18.24
C GLU A 290 -5.71 -2.13 17.53
N THR A 291 -6.24 -3.24 17.05
CA THR A 291 -5.57 -4.10 16.08
C THR A 291 -6.59 -4.48 15.02
N ARG A 292 -6.35 -4.04 13.79
CA ARG A 292 -7.20 -4.31 12.63
C ARG A 292 -6.43 -5.22 11.68
N LEU A 293 -7.04 -6.34 11.31
CA LEU A 293 -6.44 -7.39 10.50
C LEU A 293 -7.32 -7.66 9.29
N ARG A 294 -6.75 -7.62 8.09
CA ARG A 294 -7.42 -7.94 6.82
C ARG A 294 -7.00 -9.31 6.34
N PHE A 295 -7.99 -10.10 5.98
CA PHE A 295 -7.86 -11.43 5.44
C PHE A 295 -8.46 -11.51 4.05
N GLU A 296 -7.89 -12.36 3.20
CA GLU A 296 -8.42 -12.67 1.87
C GLU A 296 -8.74 -14.16 1.76
N LYS A 297 -9.90 -14.45 1.18
CA LYS A 297 -10.42 -15.79 0.94
C LYS A 297 -9.66 -16.45 -0.19
N GLN A 298 -9.12 -17.62 0.09
CA GLN A 298 -8.41 -18.47 -0.85
C GLN A 298 -9.39 -19.34 -1.63
N TYR A 299 -8.91 -19.95 -2.72
CA TYR A 299 -9.73 -20.81 -3.59
C TYR A 299 -10.32 -22.02 -2.85
N ASP A 300 -9.61 -22.52 -1.84
CA ASP A 300 -10.07 -23.61 -0.97
C ASP A 300 -11.09 -23.15 0.09
N GLY A 301 -11.43 -21.86 0.11
CA GLY A 301 -12.43 -21.28 0.98
C GLY A 301 -11.90 -20.78 2.33
N HIS A 302 -10.60 -20.91 2.64
CA HIS A 302 -10.02 -20.42 3.89
C HIS A 302 -9.55 -18.97 3.77
N PHE A 303 -9.55 -18.24 4.88
CA PHE A 303 -9.05 -16.87 4.97
C PHE A 303 -7.61 -16.86 5.47
N ILE A 304 -6.74 -16.15 4.75
CA ILE A 304 -5.36 -15.88 5.18
C ILE A 304 -5.13 -14.39 5.37
N LEU A 305 -4.31 -14.05 6.36
CA LEU A 305 -3.97 -12.68 6.69
C LEU A 305 -3.11 -12.05 5.58
N THR A 306 -3.59 -10.95 5.00
CA THR A 306 -2.89 -10.23 3.93
C THR A 306 -2.23 -8.96 4.44
N SER A 307 -2.90 -8.22 5.32
CA SER A 307 -2.38 -6.98 5.90
C SER A 307 -2.97 -6.69 7.28
N GLY A 308 -2.35 -5.77 8.01
CA GLY A 308 -2.90 -5.31 9.28
C GLY A 308 -2.21 -4.07 9.81
N ASN A 309 -2.88 -3.44 10.76
CA ASN A 309 -2.41 -2.27 11.46
C ASN A 309 -2.76 -2.37 12.95
N ALA A 310 -1.94 -1.75 13.80
CA ALA A 310 -2.18 -1.70 15.23
C ALA A 310 -1.71 -0.39 15.85
N TYR A 311 -2.47 0.07 16.85
CA TYR A 311 -2.25 1.32 17.57
C TYR A 311 -2.33 1.08 19.08
N GLY A 312 -1.51 1.80 19.85
CA GLY A 312 -1.60 1.81 21.31
C GLY A 312 -1.16 0.51 21.99
N ILE A 313 -0.48 -0.39 21.27
CA ILE A 313 0.03 -1.69 21.78
C ILE A 313 1.53 -1.70 22.08
N SER A 314 2.20 -0.56 21.90
CA SER A 314 3.61 -0.34 22.26
C SER A 314 3.69 0.73 23.35
N GLU A 315 4.46 0.46 24.41
CA GLU A 315 4.66 1.36 25.56
C GLU A 315 6.12 1.85 25.67
N THR A 316 6.81 1.98 24.54
CA THR A 316 8.25 2.27 24.48
C THR A 316 8.60 3.72 24.82
N VAL A 317 7.64 4.64 24.72
CA VAL A 317 7.86 6.07 24.95
C VAL A 317 7.14 6.53 26.22
N LYS A 318 7.88 7.17 27.12
CA LYS A 318 7.33 7.79 28.32
C LYS A 318 6.68 9.12 27.95
N VAL A 319 5.55 9.42 28.56
CA VAL A 319 4.83 10.69 28.37
C VAL A 319 4.79 11.50 29.67
N ASN A 320 4.77 12.82 29.53
CA ASN A 320 4.63 13.78 30.61
C ASN A 320 3.35 14.61 30.43
N TYR A 321 2.27 14.21 31.10
CA TYR A 321 1.01 14.95 31.09
C TYR A 321 1.11 16.37 31.67
N GLY A 322 2.16 16.70 32.41
CA GLY A 322 2.44 18.04 32.93
C GLY A 322 3.43 18.83 32.09
N TYR A 323 3.70 18.42 30.84
CA TYR A 323 4.68 19.07 29.98
C TYR A 323 4.48 20.59 29.88
N LYS A 324 5.60 21.32 29.94
CA LYS A 324 5.68 22.77 29.76
C LYS A 324 6.65 23.09 28.63
N SER A 325 6.22 23.95 27.70
CA SER A 325 6.96 24.13 26.46
C SER A 325 8.30 24.81 26.68
N ASN A 326 9.35 24.15 26.22
CA ASN A 326 10.70 24.71 26.09
C ASN A 326 11.13 24.86 24.62
N TRP A 327 10.24 24.56 23.67
CA TRP A 327 10.49 24.71 22.24
C TRP A 327 10.58 26.19 21.83
N THR A 328 11.51 26.49 20.94
CA THR A 328 11.57 27.78 20.23
C THR A 328 11.49 27.52 18.72
N LYS A 329 10.97 28.47 17.94
CA LYS A 329 10.89 28.32 16.48
C LYS A 329 12.25 28.03 15.86
N ALA A 330 13.29 28.76 16.28
CA ALA A 330 14.66 28.58 15.78
C ALA A 330 15.23 27.17 16.06
N ASP A 331 14.76 26.51 17.10
CA ASP A 331 15.17 25.15 17.43
C ASP A 331 14.39 24.09 16.66
N TYR A 332 13.09 24.29 16.49
CA TYR A 332 12.24 23.49 15.61
C TYR A 332 12.70 23.54 14.15
N ASP A 333 13.11 24.72 13.67
CA ASP A 333 13.57 24.92 12.29
C ASP A 333 14.87 24.16 11.98
N LYS A 334 15.69 23.88 13.01
CA LYS A 334 16.92 23.10 12.85
C LYS A 334 16.67 21.60 12.73
N LEU A 335 15.46 21.12 13.05
CA LEU A 335 15.12 19.73 12.84
C LEU A 335 15.10 19.43 11.34
N ILE A 336 15.77 18.35 10.97
CA ILE A 336 15.84 17.82 9.61
C ILE A 336 14.86 16.67 9.50
N GLU A 337 13.92 16.78 8.57
CA GLU A 337 13.09 15.66 8.09
C GLU A 337 13.93 14.81 7.14
N GLY A 338 13.90 13.50 7.35
CA GLY A 338 14.53 12.52 6.48
C GLY A 338 13.63 12.09 5.33
N ASP A 339 14.05 11.03 4.65
CA ASP A 339 13.21 10.31 3.71
C ASP A 339 11.92 9.82 4.40
N ARG A 340 10.76 10.02 3.77
CA ARG A 340 9.46 9.77 4.42
C ARG A 340 9.22 8.31 4.80
N GLU A 341 9.76 7.38 4.03
CA GLU A 341 9.53 5.95 4.24
C GLU A 341 10.56 5.36 5.20
N THR A 342 11.83 5.78 5.05
CA THR A 342 12.96 5.13 5.73
C THR A 342 13.53 5.93 6.90
N GLY A 343 13.19 7.22 7.02
CA GLY A 343 13.77 8.14 8.00
C GLY A 343 15.20 8.58 7.67
N ASP A 344 15.74 8.21 6.50
CA ASP A 344 17.14 8.47 6.19
C ASP A 344 17.47 9.96 6.11
N GLY A 345 18.50 10.36 6.85
CA GLY A 345 18.89 11.78 7.01
C GLY A 345 18.07 12.57 8.02
N GLY A 346 17.06 11.94 8.65
CA GLY A 346 16.20 12.57 9.65
C GLY A 346 16.88 12.82 11.00
N SER A 347 16.33 13.74 11.77
CA SER A 347 16.77 14.01 13.15
C SER A 347 16.41 12.84 14.07
N LYS A 348 17.33 12.46 14.96
CA LYS A 348 17.12 11.33 15.86
C LYS A 348 16.15 11.67 16.99
N TRP A 349 15.19 10.77 17.24
CA TRP A 349 14.28 10.89 18.37
C TRP A 349 15.00 11.01 19.71
N THR A 350 16.04 10.21 19.93
CA THR A 350 16.79 10.19 21.20
C THR A 350 17.44 11.54 21.54
N ASP A 351 17.93 12.26 20.53
CA ASP A 351 18.49 13.60 20.70
C ASP A 351 17.40 14.64 21.02
N ILE A 352 16.25 14.54 20.35
CA ILE A 352 15.08 15.39 20.61
C ILE A 352 14.55 15.14 22.02
N GLN A 353 14.30 13.89 22.39
CA GLN A 353 13.83 13.52 23.73
C GLN A 353 14.80 13.99 24.82
N LYS A 354 16.11 13.85 24.60
CA LYS A 354 17.12 14.34 25.54
C LYS A 354 17.07 15.86 25.73
N LYS A 355 16.79 16.61 24.66
CA LYS A 355 16.76 18.07 24.69
C LYS A 355 15.45 18.64 25.23
N TYR A 356 14.32 18.08 24.83
CA TYR A 356 12.99 18.60 25.12
C TYR A 356 12.25 17.83 26.22
N GLY A 357 12.76 16.68 26.62
CA GLY A 357 12.14 15.79 27.62
C GLY A 357 11.05 14.91 27.03
N ASP A 358 10.31 14.26 27.92
CA ASP A 358 9.19 13.40 27.55
C ASP A 358 8.02 14.23 26.99
N PRO A 359 7.42 13.80 25.86
CA PRO A 359 6.34 14.53 25.19
C PRO A 359 5.05 14.48 26.00
N LYS A 360 4.10 15.37 25.68
CA LYS A 360 2.78 15.36 26.29
C LYS A 360 2.02 14.08 25.93
N ASP A 361 2.17 13.62 24.69
CA ASP A 361 1.53 12.43 24.15
C ASP A 361 2.48 11.71 23.18
N ALA A 362 2.34 10.39 23.09
CA ALA A 362 3.12 9.56 22.19
C ALA A 362 2.40 8.24 21.90
N PHE A 363 2.44 7.79 20.65
CA PHE A 363 1.97 6.46 20.29
C PHE A 363 2.78 5.90 19.13
N VAL A 364 2.83 4.57 19.06
CA VAL A 364 3.44 3.85 17.94
C VAL A 364 2.33 3.23 17.10
N HIS A 365 2.34 3.54 15.81
CA HIS A 365 1.58 2.84 14.79
C HIS A 365 2.43 1.72 14.21
N LEU A 366 1.86 0.51 14.17
CA LEU A 366 2.45 -0.65 13.53
C LEU A 366 1.63 -0.99 12.28
N SER A 367 2.28 -1.28 11.17
CA SER A 367 1.62 -1.77 9.97
C SER A 367 2.44 -2.86 9.29
N ASN A 368 1.77 -3.76 8.56
CA ASN A 368 2.42 -4.76 7.73
C ASN A 368 1.53 -5.10 6.53
N TYR A 369 2.08 -4.98 5.33
CA TYR A 369 1.39 -5.27 4.06
C TYR A 369 2.09 -6.41 3.28
N GLY A 370 2.82 -7.28 3.98
CA GLY A 370 3.58 -8.41 3.44
C GLY A 370 5.05 -8.13 3.15
N ASP A 371 5.50 -6.89 3.30
CA ASP A 371 6.87 -6.42 3.07
C ASP A 371 7.69 -6.26 4.35
N GLY A 372 7.08 -6.56 5.50
CA GLY A 372 7.70 -6.43 6.81
C GLY A 372 6.87 -5.53 7.73
N VAL A 373 7.25 -5.48 9.01
CA VAL A 373 6.58 -4.59 9.96
C VAL A 373 7.20 -3.21 9.87
N SER A 374 6.40 -2.23 9.49
CA SER A 374 6.71 -0.81 9.64
C SER A 374 6.28 -0.32 11.03
N LYS A 375 7.09 0.54 11.64
CA LYS A 375 6.77 1.20 12.90
C LYS A 375 6.95 2.70 12.75
N MET A 376 5.89 3.44 13.02
CA MET A 376 5.89 4.89 13.03
C MET A 376 5.62 5.38 14.45
N LEU A 377 6.56 6.13 15.03
CA LEU A 377 6.37 6.81 16.31
C LEU A 377 5.85 8.21 16.04
N SER A 378 4.72 8.54 16.63
CA SER A 378 4.17 9.90 16.63
C SER A 378 4.25 10.46 18.04
N VAL A 379 4.78 11.67 18.19
CA VAL A 379 4.87 12.37 19.48
C VAL A 379 4.32 13.78 19.36
N THR A 380 3.73 14.25 20.46
CA THR A 380 3.23 15.61 20.55
C THR A 380 3.73 16.29 21.81
N TYR A 381 4.34 17.46 21.62
CA TYR A 381 4.63 18.42 22.67
C TYR A 381 3.57 19.52 22.60
N SER A 382 2.79 19.70 23.66
CA SER A 382 1.76 20.74 23.67
C SER A 382 1.63 21.41 25.05
N ASP A 383 1.63 22.74 25.05
CA ASP A 383 1.41 23.61 26.20
C ASP A 383 0.76 24.90 25.67
N TYR A 384 -0.57 24.90 25.58
CA TYR A 384 -1.34 26.01 25.01
C TYR A 384 -1.31 27.30 25.85
N ASP A 385 -0.78 27.23 27.08
CA ASP A 385 -0.61 28.37 27.97
C ASP A 385 0.83 28.93 27.94
N ALA A 386 1.68 28.43 27.04
CA ALA A 386 3.05 28.91 26.93
C ALA A 386 3.09 30.37 26.44
N ASP A 387 4.14 31.10 26.80
CA ASP A 387 4.32 32.47 26.35
C ASP A 387 4.63 32.55 24.84
N ASP A 388 4.38 33.70 24.22
CA ASP A 388 4.53 33.93 22.77
C ASP A 388 5.95 33.65 22.22
N SER A 389 6.99 33.55 23.08
CA SER A 389 8.34 33.18 22.65
C SER A 389 8.53 31.68 22.43
N LYS A 390 7.53 30.87 22.78
CA LYS A 390 7.54 29.41 22.71
C LYS A 390 6.52 28.88 21.70
N LEU A 391 6.81 27.70 21.16
CA LEU A 391 5.82 26.95 20.39
C LEU A 391 4.84 26.32 21.36
N THR A 392 3.54 26.53 21.16
CA THR A 392 2.51 25.93 22.01
C THR A 392 2.18 24.51 21.58
N TYR A 393 2.52 24.16 20.33
CA TYR A 393 2.26 22.85 19.76
C TYR A 393 3.35 22.43 18.78
N VAL A 394 3.91 21.24 18.99
CA VAL A 394 4.86 20.58 18.08
C VAL A 394 4.45 19.12 17.94
N ALA A 395 4.18 18.68 16.72
CA ALA A 395 3.93 17.28 16.36
C ALA A 395 5.07 16.77 15.49
N LEU A 396 5.57 15.58 15.80
CA LEU A 396 6.71 14.97 15.11
C LEU A 396 6.40 13.49 14.86
N ASP A 397 6.60 13.04 13.62
CA ASP A 397 6.48 11.63 13.23
C ASP A 397 7.86 11.08 12.85
N PHE A 398 8.10 9.83 13.24
CA PHE A 398 9.39 9.16 13.07
C PHE A 398 9.20 7.77 12.48
N ALA A 399 10.05 7.42 11.50
CA ALA A 399 10.20 6.05 11.04
C ALA A 399 11.22 5.30 11.91
N GLU A 400 10.96 4.03 12.20
CA GLU A 400 11.91 3.15 12.88
C GLU A 400 12.90 2.55 11.89
N LYS A 401 14.19 2.61 12.24
CA LYS A 401 15.28 2.01 11.51
C LYS A 401 16.36 1.51 12.47
N GLY A 402 16.52 0.19 12.53
CA GLY A 402 17.61 -0.44 13.28
C GLY A 402 17.51 -0.27 14.80
N GLY A 403 16.30 -0.18 15.33
CA GLY A 403 16.00 0.07 16.74
C GLY A 403 16.02 1.55 17.15
N GLU A 404 16.25 2.46 16.21
CA GLU A 404 16.23 3.91 16.44
C GLU A 404 15.14 4.58 15.61
N TYR A 405 14.65 5.73 16.06
CA TYR A 405 13.60 6.50 15.39
C TYR A 405 14.18 7.78 14.78
N TYR A 406 13.82 8.04 13.52
CA TYR A 406 14.31 9.17 12.72
C TYR A 406 13.16 10.00 12.17
N LEU A 407 13.26 11.31 12.31
CA LEU A 407 12.20 12.26 11.97
C LEU A 407 11.87 12.18 10.47
N VAL A 408 10.62 11.91 10.15
CA VAL A 408 10.10 11.90 8.76
C VAL A 408 9.17 13.08 8.49
N HIS A 409 8.44 13.51 9.51
CA HIS A 409 7.54 14.65 9.41
C HIS A 409 7.54 15.50 10.67
N LYS A 410 7.42 16.82 10.51
CA LYS A 410 7.24 17.77 11.61
C LYS A 410 6.18 18.80 11.29
N TYR A 411 5.49 19.23 12.35
CA TYR A 411 4.54 20.34 12.31
C TYR A 411 4.61 21.15 13.61
N SER A 412 4.38 22.47 13.53
CA SER A 412 4.17 23.34 14.69
C SER A 412 3.09 24.39 14.46
N ASP A 413 2.52 24.92 15.54
CA ASP A 413 1.53 26.01 15.52
C ASP A 413 2.01 27.31 14.88
N GLN A 414 3.33 27.51 14.79
CA GLN A 414 3.95 28.67 14.16
C GLN A 414 4.61 28.34 12.81
N ASP A 415 4.34 27.18 12.21
CA ASP A 415 4.70 26.97 10.81
C ASP A 415 3.78 27.80 9.92
N ASN A 416 4.38 28.78 9.24
CA ASN A 416 3.68 29.69 8.35
C ASN A 416 3.06 28.92 7.16
N ASP A 417 1.92 29.45 6.74
CA ASP A 417 1.01 28.94 5.72
C ASP A 417 1.66 28.63 4.37
#